data_AF-A0A228JU55-F1
#
_entry.id   AF-A0A228JU55-F1
#
_cell.length_a   1.000
_cell.length_b   1.000
_cell.length_c   1.000
_cell.angle_alpha   90.00
_cell.angle_beta   90.00
_cell.angle_gamma   90.00
#
_symmetry.space_group_name_H-M   'P 1'
#
loop_
_entity.id
_entity.type
_entity.pdbx_description
1 polymer ?
#
loop_
_entity_poly.entity_id
_entity_poly.type
_entity_poly.pdbx_seq_one_letter_code
_entity_poly.pdbx_strand_id
1 'polypeptide(L)'
;MWTTAMDPDIETMLRRYRERDIDLHQLRVWLERESTRVDAKVPRGAWLKLTRGTEAQCNGAIARLLPACIHCLCVGEPKAFVSHQEYRQYIHRRDAAIASGVLSDVPQPHFASEGPDSAGSAMYCRCTRCGSIWAFVEPEKAESGSWSRII
;
A
#
# COMPACT_ATOMS: atom_id res chain seq x y z
N MET A 1 13.00 -8.30 -21.46
CA MET A 1 11.89 -8.78 -20.61
C MET A 1 10.80 -7.72 -20.72
N TRP A 2 9.74 -7.99 -21.47
CA TRP A 2 8.76 -6.97 -21.84
C TRP A 2 7.82 -6.77 -20.66
N THR A 3 8.05 -5.73 -19.84
CA THR A 3 7.00 -5.16 -19.00
C THR A 3 5.91 -4.69 -19.95
N THR A 4 4.84 -5.46 -20.09
CA THR A 4 3.61 -4.95 -20.70
C THR A 4 3.20 -3.79 -19.81
N ALA A 5 3.41 -2.56 -20.28
CA ALA A 5 3.01 -1.37 -19.54
C ALA A 5 1.54 -1.56 -19.17
N MET A 6 1.22 -1.39 -17.88
CA MET A 6 -0.15 -1.46 -17.41
C MET A 6 -0.98 -0.46 -18.22
N ASP A 7 -2.21 -0.85 -18.57
CA ASP A 7 -3.12 0.04 -19.30
C ASP A 7 -3.27 1.36 -18.51
N PRO A 8 -3.08 2.54 -19.15
CA PRO A 8 -3.09 3.83 -18.46
C PRO A 8 -4.41 4.12 -17.73
N ASP A 9 -5.55 3.66 -18.24
CA ASP A 9 -6.84 3.87 -17.60
C ASP A 9 -6.97 3.00 -16.34
N ILE A 10 -6.47 1.75 -16.42
CA ILE A 10 -6.39 0.85 -15.25
C ILE A 10 -5.51 1.50 -14.19
N GLU A 11 -4.31 1.96 -14.56
CA GLU A 11 -3.41 2.64 -13.62
C GLU A 11 -4.07 3.87 -12.98
N THR A 12 -4.73 4.69 -13.79
CA THR A 12 -5.44 5.90 -13.34
C THR A 12 -6.53 5.57 -12.34
N MET A 13 -7.37 4.56 -12.62
CA MET A 13 -8.47 4.20 -11.73
C MET A 13 -7.99 3.60 -10.41
N LEU A 14 -6.95 2.76 -10.45
CA LEU A 14 -6.34 2.25 -9.22
C LEU A 14 -5.70 3.38 -8.40
N ARG A 15 -5.11 4.39 -9.06
CA ARG A 15 -4.51 5.56 -8.41
C ARG A 15 -5.56 6.42 -7.72
N ARG A 16 -6.65 6.74 -8.42
CA ARG A 16 -7.79 7.49 -7.86
C ARG A 16 -8.36 6.81 -6.61
N TYR A 17 -8.48 5.49 -6.63
CA TYR A 17 -8.93 4.75 -5.45
C TYR A 17 -7.92 4.85 -4.30
N ARG A 18 -6.62 4.67 -4.57
CA ARG A 18 -5.56 4.84 -3.55
C ARG A 18 -5.56 6.24 -2.93
N GLU A 19 -5.80 7.26 -3.75
CA GLU A 19 -5.86 8.67 -3.35
C GLU A 19 -7.18 9.06 -2.69
N ARG A 20 -8.15 8.13 -2.65
CA ARG A 20 -9.50 8.28 -2.09
C ARG A 20 -10.40 9.26 -2.85
N ASP A 21 -10.11 9.47 -4.13
CA ASP A 21 -10.98 10.20 -5.06
C ASP A 21 -12.22 9.38 -5.46
N ILE A 22 -12.12 8.05 -5.35
CA ILE A 22 -13.22 7.11 -5.55
C ILE A 22 -13.21 6.07 -4.43
N ASP A 23 -14.38 5.52 -4.12
CA ASP A 23 -14.51 4.42 -3.18
C ASP A 23 -14.36 3.04 -3.86
N LEU A 24 -14.38 1.98 -3.04
CA LEU A 24 -14.22 0.60 -3.52
C LEU A 24 -15.38 0.16 -4.43
N HIS A 25 -16.60 0.65 -4.16
CA HIS A 25 -17.77 0.31 -4.97
C HIS A 25 -17.65 0.92 -6.37
N GLN A 26 -17.29 2.19 -6.46
CA GLN A 26 -17.03 2.89 -7.73
C GLN A 26 -15.92 2.22 -8.53
N LEU A 27 -14.82 1.81 -7.86
CA LEU A 27 -13.76 1.04 -8.50
C LEU A 27 -14.29 -0.28 -9.08
N ARG A 28 -15.08 -1.04 -8.30
CA ARG A 28 -15.63 -2.33 -8.75
C ARG A 28 -16.59 -2.20 -9.91
N VAL A 29 -17.50 -1.23 -9.87
CA VAL A 29 -18.43 -0.94 -10.96
C VAL A 29 -17.65 -0.61 -12.25
N TRP A 30 -16.57 0.16 -12.14
CA TRP A 30 -15.73 0.44 -13.30
C TRP A 30 -15.00 -0.81 -13.81
N LEU A 31 -14.40 -1.60 -12.92
CA LEU A 31 -13.73 -2.86 -13.27
C LEU A 31 -14.68 -3.81 -14.00
N GLU A 32 -15.91 -3.98 -13.51
CA GLU A 32 -16.93 -4.83 -14.13
C GLU A 32 -17.31 -4.36 -15.54
N ARG A 33 -17.45 -3.05 -15.76
CA ARG A 33 -17.73 -2.50 -17.09
C ARG A 33 -16.59 -2.75 -18.07
N GLU A 34 -15.35 -2.75 -17.58
CA GLU A 34 -14.13 -2.93 -18.37
C GLU A 34 -13.59 -4.36 -18.31
N SER A 35 -14.38 -5.34 -17.88
CA SER A 35 -13.89 -6.66 -17.46
C SER A 35 -13.04 -7.36 -18.50
N THR A 36 -13.42 -7.31 -19.78
CA THR A 36 -12.68 -7.93 -20.90
C THR A 36 -11.30 -7.32 -21.07
N ARG A 37 -11.20 -5.98 -20.95
CA ARG A 37 -9.94 -5.25 -21.07
C ARG A 37 -9.04 -5.48 -19.86
N VAL A 38 -9.62 -5.45 -18.67
CA VAL A 38 -8.89 -5.62 -17.41
C VAL A 38 -8.37 -7.05 -17.25
N ASP A 39 -9.18 -8.07 -17.54
CA ASP A 39 -8.78 -9.49 -17.41
C ASP A 39 -7.60 -9.85 -18.35
N ALA A 40 -7.46 -9.14 -19.48
CA ALA A 40 -6.32 -9.30 -20.40
C ALA A 40 -5.01 -8.66 -19.89
N LYS A 41 -5.07 -7.75 -18.91
CA LYS A 41 -3.92 -6.96 -18.44
C LYS A 41 -3.57 -7.21 -16.98
N VAL A 42 -4.54 -7.61 -16.16
CA VAL A 42 -4.39 -7.83 -14.73
C VAL A 42 -4.34 -9.33 -14.46
N PRO A 43 -3.33 -9.84 -13.73
CA PRO A 43 -3.27 -11.24 -13.36
C PRO A 43 -4.54 -11.70 -12.66
N ARG A 44 -5.04 -12.90 -13.01
CA ARG A 44 -6.33 -13.42 -12.53
C ARG A 44 -6.49 -13.37 -11.00
N GLY A 45 -5.42 -13.67 -10.27
CA GLY A 45 -5.44 -13.60 -8.80
C GLY A 45 -5.61 -12.18 -8.25
N ALA A 46 -5.07 -11.17 -8.92
CA ALA A 46 -5.29 -9.77 -8.57
C ALA A 46 -6.70 -9.32 -8.95
N TRP A 47 -7.18 -9.70 -10.14
CA TRP A 47 -8.55 -9.42 -10.58
C TRP A 47 -9.62 -9.91 -9.60
N LEU A 48 -9.48 -11.14 -9.10
CA LEU A 48 -10.41 -11.71 -8.11
C LEU A 48 -10.41 -10.92 -6.80
N LYS A 49 -9.24 -10.45 -6.34
CA LYS A 49 -9.14 -9.62 -5.13
C LYS A 49 -9.79 -8.25 -5.30
N LEU A 50 -9.58 -7.61 -6.45
CA LEU A 50 -10.19 -6.30 -6.74
C LEU A 50 -11.73 -6.39 -6.79
N THR A 51 -12.26 -7.41 -7.45
CA THR A 51 -13.70 -7.55 -7.69
C THR A 51 -14.46 -8.19 -6.54
N ARG A 52 -13.88 -9.17 -5.84
CA ARG A 52 -14.58 -10.00 -4.84
C ARG A 52 -13.93 -10.04 -3.47
N GLY A 53 -12.71 -9.51 -3.31
CA GLY A 53 -11.99 -9.57 -2.05
C GLY A 53 -12.54 -8.64 -0.98
N THR A 54 -11.98 -8.70 0.22
CA THR A 54 -12.17 -7.65 1.23
C THR A 54 -11.43 -6.37 0.82
N GLU A 55 -11.69 -5.24 1.48
CA GLU A 55 -10.96 -3.99 1.18
C GLU A 55 -9.45 -4.17 1.39
N ALA A 56 -9.03 -4.87 2.44
CA ALA A 56 -7.62 -5.21 2.69
C ALA A 56 -7.01 -6.06 1.56
N GLN A 57 -7.73 -7.08 1.07
CA GLN A 57 -7.28 -7.89 -0.06
C GLN A 57 -7.17 -7.08 -1.36
N CYS A 58 -8.12 -6.18 -1.60
CA CYS A 58 -8.09 -5.24 -2.71
C CYS A 58 -6.86 -4.33 -2.63
N ASN A 59 -6.62 -3.70 -1.47
CA ASN A 59 -5.51 -2.80 -1.24
C ASN A 59 -4.15 -3.51 -1.42
N GLY A 60 -4.02 -4.73 -0.91
CA GLY A 60 -2.84 -5.56 -1.12
C GLY A 60 -2.63 -5.95 -2.59
N ALA A 61 -3.70 -6.10 -3.39
CA ALA A 61 -3.59 -6.29 -4.84
C ALA A 61 -3.15 -5.00 -5.54
N ILE A 62 -3.72 -3.85 -5.15
CA ILE A 62 -3.35 -2.54 -5.68
C ILE A 62 -1.90 -2.20 -5.38
N ALA A 63 -1.40 -2.46 -4.17
CA ALA A 63 0.00 -2.27 -3.85
C ALA A 63 0.92 -3.02 -4.82
N ARG A 64 0.53 -4.21 -5.29
CA ARG A 64 1.33 -4.98 -6.26
C ARG A 64 1.22 -4.45 -7.69
N LEU A 65 0.04 -3.96 -8.08
CA LEU A 65 -0.22 -3.42 -9.42
C LEU A 65 0.34 -2.00 -9.60
N LEU A 66 0.26 -1.17 -8.56
CA LEU A 66 0.83 0.17 -8.50
C LEU A 66 2.10 0.14 -7.65
N PRO A 67 3.29 0.02 -8.25
CA PRO A 67 4.53 0.01 -7.50
C PRO A 67 4.75 1.35 -6.77
N ALA A 68 5.45 1.26 -5.64
CA ALA A 68 5.87 2.42 -4.88
C ALA A 68 6.90 3.20 -5.70
N CYS A 69 6.89 4.53 -5.58
CA CYS A 69 7.90 5.33 -6.25
C CYS A 69 9.25 5.24 -5.52
N ILE A 70 10.31 5.62 -6.23
CA ILE A 70 11.68 5.60 -5.70
C ILE A 70 11.82 6.39 -4.39
N HIS A 71 11.10 7.51 -4.25
CA HIS A 71 11.20 8.39 -3.07
C HIS A 71 10.80 7.68 -1.78
N CYS A 72 9.67 6.96 -1.76
CA CYS A 72 9.28 6.20 -0.56
C CYS A 72 10.05 4.88 -0.43
N LEU A 73 10.54 4.30 -1.54
CA LEU A 73 11.40 3.11 -1.46
C LEU A 73 12.78 3.40 -0.87
N CYS A 74 13.31 4.63 -1.03
CA CYS A 74 14.53 5.07 -0.36
C CYS A 74 14.41 5.09 1.17
N VAL A 75 13.20 5.22 1.72
CA VAL A 75 12.96 5.11 3.17
C VAL A 75 13.23 3.68 3.64
N GLY A 76 12.74 2.70 2.88
CA GLY A 76 13.08 1.29 3.05
C GLY A 76 12.10 0.34 2.38
N GLU A 77 12.54 -0.90 2.21
CA GLU A 77 11.75 -1.98 1.65
C GLU A 77 10.80 -2.59 2.69
N PRO A 78 9.63 -3.10 2.27
CA PRO A 78 8.67 -3.68 3.19
C PRO A 78 9.20 -4.98 3.82
N LYS A 79 9.28 -5.03 5.15
CA LYS A 79 9.71 -6.20 5.92
C LYS A 79 9.38 -6.12 7.41
N ALA A 80 9.39 -7.29 8.06
CA ALA A 80 9.54 -7.38 9.51
C ALA A 80 11.00 -7.08 9.88
N PHE A 81 11.22 -6.36 10.99
CA PHE A 81 12.58 -6.08 11.42
C PHE A 81 13.22 -7.33 12.05
N VAL A 82 14.51 -7.52 11.84
CA VAL A 82 15.24 -8.66 12.42
C VAL A 82 15.95 -8.29 13.71
N SER A 83 16.05 -7.00 14.03
CA SER A 83 16.69 -6.51 15.24
C SER A 83 16.18 -5.13 15.65
N HIS A 84 16.38 -4.80 16.92
CA HIS A 84 16.09 -3.47 17.44
C HIS A 84 16.98 -2.36 16.82
N GLN A 85 18.20 -2.68 16.38
CA GLN A 85 19.05 -1.72 15.67
C GLN A 85 18.46 -1.37 14.30
N GLU A 86 17.99 -2.37 13.55
CA GLU A 86 17.35 -2.15 12.26
C GLU A 86 16.05 -1.32 12.40
N TYR A 87 15.23 -1.65 13.41
CA TYR A 87 14.06 -0.86 13.78
C TYR A 87 14.41 0.62 13.95
N ARG A 88 15.43 0.95 14.77
CA ARG A 88 15.88 2.34 14.98
C ARG A 88 16.34 3.03 13.69
N GLN A 89 17.03 2.31 12.80
CA GLN A 89 17.44 2.87 11.50
C GLN A 89 16.24 3.19 10.61
N TYR A 90 15.18 2.38 10.64
CA TYR A 90 13.94 2.68 9.92
C TYR A 90 13.21 3.87 10.52
N ILE A 91 13.14 4.01 11.85
CA ILE A 91 12.58 5.20 12.51
C ILE A 91 13.30 6.46 12.02
N HIS A 92 14.63 6.50 12.10
CA HIS A 92 15.40 7.67 11.69
C HIS A 92 15.18 8.04 10.23
N ARG A 93 15.11 7.06 9.33
CA ARG A 93 14.82 7.30 7.90
C ARG A 93 13.38 7.79 7.68
N ARG A 94 12.41 7.21 8.37
CA ARG A 94 11.00 7.62 8.32
C ARG A 94 10.85 9.07 8.79
N ASP A 95 11.41 9.40 9.95
CA ASP A 95 11.29 10.74 10.54
C ASP A 95 11.97 11.79 9.67
N ALA A 96 13.14 11.47 9.09
CA ALA A 96 13.80 12.33 8.11
C ALA A 96 12.96 12.51 6.83
N ALA A 97 12.27 11.46 6.37
CA ALA A 97 11.39 11.52 5.20
C ALA A 97 10.12 12.33 5.47
N ILE A 98 9.60 12.31 6.69
CA ILE A 98 8.49 13.19 7.13
C ILE A 98 8.97 14.65 7.17
N ALA A 99 10.10 14.91 7.84
CA ALA A 99 10.66 16.26 7.96
C ALA A 99 11.01 16.90 6.61
N SER A 100 11.41 16.09 5.63
CA SER A 100 11.70 16.55 4.25
C SER A 100 10.49 16.56 3.32
N GLY A 101 9.30 16.15 3.79
CA GLY A 101 8.06 16.16 3.02
C GLY A 101 7.95 15.05 1.96
N VAL A 102 8.80 14.02 2.00
CA VAL A 102 8.65 12.81 1.17
C VAL A 102 7.47 11.96 1.65
N LEU A 103 7.33 11.86 2.97
CA LEU A 103 6.20 11.24 3.65
C LEU A 103 5.39 12.32 4.38
N SER A 104 4.11 12.04 4.56
CA SER A 104 3.18 12.82 5.38
C SER A 104 2.47 11.88 6.33
N ASP A 105 2.30 12.28 7.58
CA ASP A 105 1.54 11.49 8.55
C ASP A 105 0.06 11.48 8.17
N VAL A 106 -0.58 10.32 8.29
CA VAL A 106 -2.00 10.15 8.01
C VAL A 106 -2.67 9.37 9.14
N PRO A 107 -3.96 9.61 9.41
CA PRO A 107 -4.69 8.78 10.37
C PRO A 107 -4.70 7.32 9.93
N GLN A 108 -4.93 6.42 10.89
CA GLN A 108 -5.13 5.00 10.59
C GLN A 108 -6.19 4.84 9.50
N PRO A 109 -5.85 4.18 8.38
CA PRO A 109 -6.83 3.98 7.34
C PRO A 109 -7.93 3.02 7.81
N HIS A 110 -9.20 3.35 7.55
CA HIS A 110 -10.37 2.58 8.01
C HIS A 110 -10.37 1.10 7.60
N PHE A 111 -9.58 0.73 6.60
CA PHE A 111 -9.45 -0.62 6.05
C PHE A 111 -8.29 -1.43 6.63
N ALA A 112 -7.49 -0.85 7.53
CA ALA A 112 -6.36 -1.52 8.15
C ALA A 112 -6.78 -2.51 9.26
N SER A 113 -8.09 -2.70 9.49
CA SER A 113 -8.66 -3.42 10.63
C SER A 113 -8.99 -4.90 10.39
N GLU A 114 -8.43 -5.55 9.37
CA GLU A 114 -8.60 -7.01 9.22
C GLU A 114 -7.44 -7.78 9.87
N GLY A 115 -7.54 -7.97 11.19
CA GLY A 115 -6.69 -8.88 11.97
C GLY A 115 -6.79 -8.63 13.48
N PRO A 116 -7.04 -9.64 14.33
CA PRO A 116 -7.06 -9.49 15.79
C PRO A 116 -5.69 -9.23 16.46
N ASP A 117 -4.59 -9.17 15.71
CA ASP A 117 -3.25 -9.42 16.28
C ASP A 117 -2.18 -8.35 15.97
N SER A 118 -2.53 -7.09 15.67
CA SER A 118 -1.52 -6.03 15.80
C SER A 118 -1.53 -5.55 17.25
N ALA A 119 -0.84 -6.29 18.12
CA ALA A 119 -0.62 -5.84 19.50
C ALA A 119 0.07 -4.46 19.52
N GLY A 120 0.91 -4.16 18.51
CA GLY A 120 1.65 -2.91 18.36
C GLY A 120 0.85 -1.67 17.95
N SER A 121 1.21 -0.54 18.57
CA SER A 121 0.98 0.80 18.02
C SER A 121 1.51 0.89 16.59
N ALA A 122 0.67 1.31 15.64
CA ALA A 122 1.04 1.48 14.24
C ALA A 122 0.92 2.95 13.82
N MET A 123 2.00 3.48 13.23
CA MET A 123 1.99 4.80 12.60
C MET A 123 1.81 4.64 11.10
N TYR A 124 0.97 5.49 10.51
CA TYR A 124 0.69 5.45 9.08
C TYR A 124 1.19 6.71 8.41
N CYS A 125 1.82 6.53 7.26
CA CYS A 125 2.32 7.64 6.46
C CYS A 125 2.02 7.44 4.99
N ARG A 126 1.75 8.55 4.29
CA ARG A 126 1.48 8.59 2.87
C ARG A 126 2.65 9.25 2.15
N CYS A 127 3.11 8.61 1.07
CA CYS A 127 4.06 9.24 0.17
C CYS A 127 3.41 10.41 -0.57
N THR A 128 4.03 11.59 -0.51
CA THR A 128 3.53 12.81 -1.17
C THR A 128 3.68 12.78 -2.69
N ARG A 129 4.47 11.84 -3.23
CA ARG A 129 4.74 11.71 -4.67
C ARG A 129 3.85 10.70 -5.37
N CYS A 130 3.60 9.56 -4.73
CA CYS A 130 2.84 8.47 -5.34
C CYS A 130 1.62 8.06 -4.54
N GLY A 131 1.28 8.71 -3.42
CA GLY A 131 0.09 8.38 -2.64
C GLY A 131 0.10 7.03 -1.93
N SER A 132 1.16 6.22 -2.07
CA SER A 132 1.28 4.94 -1.36
C SER A 132 1.25 5.15 0.14
N ILE A 133 0.54 4.26 0.84
CA ILE A 133 0.39 4.31 2.29
C ILE A 133 1.23 3.19 2.90
N TRP A 134 2.03 3.55 3.88
CA TRP A 134 2.92 2.67 4.62
C TRP A 134 2.50 2.64 6.08
N ALA A 135 2.58 1.45 6.67
CA ALA A 135 2.42 1.23 8.09
C ALA A 135 3.78 0.90 8.70
N PHE A 136 4.09 1.61 9.78
CA PHE A 136 5.21 1.34 10.65
C PHE A 136 4.66 0.79 11.96
N VAL A 137 4.83 -0.51 12.19
CA VAL A 137 4.37 -1.21 13.40
C VAL A 137 5.51 -1.21 14.40
N GLU A 138 5.25 -0.70 15.59
CA GLU A 138 6.23 -0.70 16.68
C GLU A 138 6.46 -2.12 17.22
N PRO A 139 7.69 -2.45 17.67
CA PRO A 139 7.98 -3.70 18.35
C PRO A 139 7.18 -3.80 19.65
N GLU A 140 6.45 -4.89 19.84
CA GLU A 140 5.81 -5.23 21.10
C GLU A 140 6.15 -6.65 21.54
N LYS A 141 6.58 -6.77 22.80
CA LYS A 141 6.94 -8.06 23.43
C LYS A 141 7.94 -8.87 22.59
N ALA A 142 7.48 -9.95 21.94
CA ALA A 142 8.30 -10.87 21.14
C ALA A 142 8.37 -10.47 19.66
N GLU A 143 7.65 -9.42 19.24
CA GLU A 143 7.63 -8.95 17.86
C GLU A 143 8.65 -7.83 17.67
N SER A 144 9.37 -7.91 16.56
CA SER A 144 10.42 -6.96 16.21
C SER A 144 9.90 -5.67 15.57
N GLY A 145 8.59 -5.53 15.37
CA GLY A 145 7.98 -4.47 14.57
C GLY A 145 8.14 -4.69 13.05
N SER A 146 7.52 -3.82 12.25
CA SER A 146 7.59 -3.94 10.78
C SER A 146 7.41 -2.62 10.04
N TRP A 147 7.89 -2.58 8.81
CA TRP A 147 7.57 -1.57 7.82
C TRP A 147 6.87 -2.24 6.66
N SER A 148 5.62 -1.89 6.37
CA SER A 148 4.81 -2.57 5.36
C SER A 148 4.04 -1.58 4.52
N ARG A 149 3.95 -1.83 3.21
CA ARG A 149 3.09 -1.04 2.33
C ARG A 149 1.68 -1.61 2.34
N ILE A 150 0.71 -0.74 2.58
CA ILE A 150 -0.70 -1.11 2.67
C ILE A 150 -1.41 -0.92 1.33
N ILE A 151 -1.05 0.13 0.55
CA ILE A 151 -1.59 0.41 -0.78
C ILE A 151 -0.61 1.23 -1.65
#